data_AF-A0A1D2VA05-F1
#
_entry.id   AF-A0A1D2VA05-F1
#
_cell.length_a   1.000
_cell.length_b   1.000
_cell.length_c   1.000
_cell.angle_alpha   90.00
_cell.angle_beta   90.00
_cell.angle_gamma   90.00
#
_symmetry.space_group_name_H-M   'P 1'
#
loop_
_entity.id
_entity.type
_entity.pdbx_description
1 polymer ?
#
loop_
_entity_poly.entity_id
_entity_poly.type
_entity_poly.pdbx_seq_one_letter_code
_entity_poly.pdbx_strand_id
1 'polypeptide(L)'
;MASVKYFPLSSRSPSTGVKQPKEIASFSRNIKQEYENNDSCLSYYYFPDQEVEKPANVDLSHGFQKFKKMDETKDGDLDGLLKAIIAYEKKYNAVIPKIDIITFRGLMRKILTIPYGNESFDFNLLCFDNQLFIKSDKESDMKRNELEQKRMQKRINKSHGKKISNLSEKFVYSGYKFETLTTLNKPWSKCSRDEIEKRYKKEVNNIEQYAVVVKTGIGKNKMLLCGEVDCVFDYKPQASDFDEDNPLTHYVELKTSKTINDISAYNTFRKKLFKAWAQCFLIGIPKIIYGFRDDQLKLKAVEMFKTEDVPVLIKADPQERGNQISCIDAIKWYGAAIEWIWANIDVKNEKTVWRLSYNFENKTFSLRELPEEKSSEIINNYEILTKEFVDWRLQLRSNQN
;
A
#
# COMPACT_ATOMS: atom_id res chain seq x y z
N MET A 1 4.46 19.75 28.66
CA MET A 1 3.63 19.03 27.67
C MET A 1 3.92 19.61 26.30
N ALA A 2 4.35 18.81 25.33
CA ALA A 2 4.57 19.30 23.97
C ALA A 2 3.25 19.78 23.36
N SER A 3 3.27 20.92 22.66
CA SER A 3 2.07 21.50 22.05
C SER A 3 1.61 20.66 20.85
N VAL A 4 0.34 20.30 20.79
CA VAL A 4 -0.26 19.67 19.62
C VAL A 4 -0.41 20.71 18.51
N LYS A 5 0.13 20.41 17.34
CA LYS A 5 -0.03 21.23 16.13
C LYS A 5 -1.17 20.66 15.28
N TYR A 6 -2.03 21.53 14.75
CA TYR A 6 -3.15 21.14 13.89
C TYR A 6 -2.95 21.69 12.49
N PHE A 7 -3.34 20.91 11.47
CA PHE A 7 -3.32 21.35 10.08
C PHE A 7 -4.75 21.44 9.53
N PRO A 8 -5.16 22.59 8.95
CA PRO A 8 -6.51 22.74 8.39
C PRO A 8 -6.73 21.79 7.21
N LEU A 9 -7.81 21.00 7.23
CA LEU A 9 -8.16 20.07 6.14
C LEU A 9 -8.51 20.76 4.81
N SER A 10 -8.77 22.07 4.84
CA SER A 10 -8.97 22.91 3.66
C SER A 10 -7.67 23.31 2.96
N SER A 11 -6.50 23.03 3.56
CA SER A 11 -5.20 23.42 3.01
C SER A 11 -4.92 22.73 1.68
N ARG A 12 -4.38 23.47 0.72
CA ARG A 12 -4.02 22.96 -0.61
C ARG A 12 -2.70 23.60 -1.05
N SER A 13 -1.80 22.79 -1.59
CA SER A 13 -0.55 23.31 -2.11
C SER A 13 -0.82 24.06 -3.42
N PRO A 14 -0.20 25.24 -3.64
CA PRO A 14 -0.32 25.95 -4.91
C PRO A 14 0.39 25.21 -6.05
N SER A 15 1.37 24.35 -5.73
CA SER A 15 2.13 23.58 -6.71
C SER A 15 1.96 22.07 -6.48
N THR A 16 1.65 21.35 -7.56
CA THR A 16 1.54 19.89 -7.56
C THR A 16 2.68 19.25 -8.33
N GLY A 17 3.90 19.78 -8.22
CA GLY A 17 5.06 19.19 -8.88
C GLY A 17 5.32 17.77 -8.36
N VAL A 18 4.88 16.76 -9.11
CA VAL A 18 5.10 15.34 -8.80
C VAL A 18 6.36 14.89 -9.51
N LYS A 19 7.25 14.20 -8.78
CA LYS A 19 8.47 13.63 -9.37
C LYS A 19 8.14 12.28 -9.98
N GLN A 20 8.71 11.98 -11.14
CA GLN A 20 8.54 10.68 -11.77
C GLN A 20 9.08 9.57 -10.84
N PRO A 21 8.26 8.56 -10.50
CA PRO A 21 8.71 7.45 -9.67
C PRO A 21 9.76 6.58 -10.39
N LYS A 22 10.80 6.17 -9.67
CA LYS A 22 11.85 5.26 -10.14
C LYS A 22 12.08 4.14 -9.13
N GLU A 23 11.99 2.89 -9.56
CA GLU A 23 12.39 1.73 -8.74
C GLU A 23 13.90 1.77 -8.52
N ILE A 24 14.33 1.61 -7.27
CA ILE A 24 15.76 1.54 -6.93
C ILE A 24 16.16 0.20 -6.29
N ALA A 25 15.20 -0.53 -5.73
CA ALA A 25 15.39 -1.86 -5.17
C ALA A 25 14.06 -2.63 -5.16
N SER A 26 14.14 -3.95 -5.08
CA SER A 26 13.03 -4.87 -4.87
C SER A 26 13.41 -5.94 -3.84
N PHE A 27 12.41 -6.56 -3.22
CA PHE A 27 12.61 -7.71 -2.36
C PHE A 27 11.35 -8.58 -2.33
N SER A 28 11.54 -9.84 -1.95
CA SER A 28 10.49 -10.83 -1.74
C SER A 28 10.38 -11.16 -0.26
N ARG A 29 9.15 -11.39 0.22
CA ARG A 29 8.89 -12.05 1.49
C ARG A 29 8.40 -13.46 1.19
N ASN A 30 9.14 -14.47 1.60
CA ASN A 30 8.80 -15.86 1.32
C ASN A 30 7.69 -16.39 2.26
N ILE A 31 7.23 -17.63 2.04
CA ILE A 31 6.17 -18.28 2.84
C ILE A 31 6.52 -18.44 4.33
N LYS A 32 7.81 -18.36 4.69
CA LYS A 32 8.30 -18.39 6.08
C LYS A 32 8.42 -17.00 6.71
N GLN A 33 7.98 -15.95 6.00
CA GLN A 33 8.12 -14.54 6.37
C GLN A 33 9.55 -14.02 6.40
N GLU A 34 10.47 -14.67 5.68
CA GLU A 34 11.84 -14.20 5.54
C GLU A 34 11.93 -13.24 4.35
N TYR A 35 12.68 -12.15 4.53
CA TYR A 35 12.89 -11.13 3.50
C TYR A 35 14.17 -11.41 2.71
N GLU A 36 14.04 -11.47 1.39
CA GLU A 36 15.13 -11.77 0.46
C GLU A 36 15.21 -10.68 -0.62
N ASN A 37 16.39 -10.15 -0.89
CA ASN A 37 16.61 -9.13 -1.93
C ASN A 37 16.66 -9.77 -3.33
N ASN A 38 15.56 -10.41 -3.73
CA ASN A 38 15.38 -11.08 -5.00
C ASN A 38 13.91 -10.97 -5.46
N ASP A 39 13.64 -11.51 -6.66
CA ASP A 39 12.31 -11.49 -7.28
C ASP A 39 11.59 -12.85 -7.15
N SER A 40 11.92 -13.65 -6.13
CA SER A 40 11.39 -15.03 -5.98
C SER A 40 9.87 -15.09 -5.82
N CYS A 41 9.24 -14.05 -5.27
CA CYS A 41 7.80 -13.92 -5.13
C CYS A 41 7.13 -13.08 -6.23
N LEU A 42 7.87 -12.66 -7.26
CA LEU A 42 7.31 -11.89 -8.37
C LEU A 42 6.45 -12.80 -9.27
N SER A 43 5.19 -12.41 -9.46
CA SER A 43 4.26 -13.13 -10.33
C SER A 43 3.97 -12.37 -11.63
N TYR A 44 3.41 -13.05 -12.62
CA TYR A 44 3.14 -12.55 -13.98
C TYR A 44 1.68 -12.74 -14.33
N TYR A 45 1.01 -11.68 -14.76
CA TYR A 45 -0.39 -11.70 -15.14
C TYR A 45 -0.65 -12.69 -16.28
N TYR A 46 -1.64 -13.55 -16.10
CA TYR A 46 -2.13 -14.46 -17.12
C TYR A 46 -3.56 -14.88 -16.80
N PHE A 47 -4.50 -14.30 -17.55
CA PHE A 47 -5.91 -14.66 -17.44
C PHE A 47 -6.63 -14.46 -18.78
N PRO A 48 -6.71 -15.51 -19.62
CA PRO A 48 -7.42 -15.45 -20.89
C PRO A 48 -8.92 -15.22 -20.72
N ASP A 49 -9.55 -14.46 -21.62
CA ASP A 49 -10.99 -14.13 -21.56
C ASP A 49 -11.91 -15.37 -21.47
N GLN A 50 -11.49 -16.46 -22.11
CA GLN A 50 -12.15 -17.76 -22.09
C GLN A 50 -12.37 -18.29 -20.65
N GLU A 51 -11.55 -17.87 -19.68
CA GLU A 51 -11.71 -18.24 -18.28
C GLU A 51 -12.99 -17.64 -17.65
N VAL A 52 -13.38 -16.43 -18.07
CA VAL A 52 -14.62 -15.77 -17.63
C VAL A 52 -15.83 -16.37 -18.35
N GLU A 53 -15.68 -16.73 -19.62
CA GLU A 53 -16.76 -17.27 -20.46
C GLU A 53 -17.18 -18.71 -20.13
N LYS A 54 -16.40 -19.42 -19.28
CA LYS A 54 -16.72 -20.79 -18.86
C LYS A 54 -18.11 -20.82 -18.18
N PRO A 55 -19.00 -21.77 -18.54
CA PRO A 55 -20.36 -21.83 -17.98
C PRO A 55 -20.43 -21.88 -16.46
N ALA A 56 -19.44 -22.50 -15.81
CA ALA A 56 -19.38 -22.60 -14.35
C ALA A 56 -18.98 -21.29 -13.65
N ASN A 57 -18.40 -20.33 -14.37
CA ASN A 57 -17.66 -19.18 -13.87
C ASN A 57 -16.53 -19.54 -12.88
N VAL A 58 -15.57 -18.66 -12.71
CA VAL A 58 -14.50 -18.85 -11.72
C VAL A 58 -15.01 -18.54 -10.30
N ASP A 59 -14.89 -19.48 -9.37
CA ASP A 59 -15.29 -19.32 -7.96
C ASP A 59 -14.15 -18.78 -7.09
N LEU A 60 -14.25 -17.51 -6.68
CA LEU A 60 -13.26 -16.85 -5.85
C LEU A 60 -13.34 -17.23 -4.36
N SER A 61 -14.30 -18.07 -3.97
CA SER A 61 -14.42 -18.61 -2.60
C SER A 61 -13.84 -20.02 -2.47
N HIS A 62 -13.53 -20.67 -3.60
CA HIS A 62 -13.05 -22.05 -3.61
C HIS A 62 -11.66 -22.16 -2.95
N GLY A 63 -11.58 -23.00 -1.91
CA GLY A 63 -10.34 -23.21 -1.14
C GLY A 63 -10.25 -22.37 0.14
N PHE A 64 -11.26 -21.56 0.47
CA PHE A 64 -11.27 -20.68 1.65
C PHE A 64 -10.88 -21.40 2.96
N GLN A 65 -11.34 -22.64 3.16
CA GLN A 65 -11.05 -23.40 4.39
C GLN A 65 -9.59 -23.83 4.54
N LYS A 66 -8.79 -23.75 3.46
CA LYS A 66 -7.36 -24.03 3.46
C LYS A 66 -6.52 -22.75 3.34
N PHE A 67 -7.12 -21.57 3.53
CA PHE A 67 -6.42 -20.30 3.40
C PHE A 67 -5.33 -20.18 4.47
N LYS A 68 -4.08 -20.01 4.03
CA LYS A 68 -2.93 -19.77 4.93
C LYS A 68 -2.79 -18.28 5.18
N LYS A 69 -3.32 -17.83 6.33
CA LYS A 69 -3.27 -16.42 6.75
C LYS A 69 -1.92 -16.07 7.37
N MET A 70 -1.41 -14.88 7.04
CA MET A 70 -0.27 -14.27 7.72
C MET A 70 -0.63 -13.95 9.17
N ASP A 71 0.38 -14.04 10.04
CA ASP A 71 0.34 -13.51 11.40
C ASP A 71 0.36 -11.97 11.37
N GLU A 72 -0.78 -11.36 11.65
CA GLU A 72 -0.98 -9.89 11.61
C GLU A 72 -0.09 -9.14 12.63
N THR A 73 0.42 -9.81 13.68
CA THR A 73 1.29 -9.15 14.67
C THR A 73 2.63 -8.72 14.09
N LYS A 74 3.06 -9.39 13.00
CA LYS A 74 4.31 -9.14 12.26
C LYS A 74 4.10 -8.26 11.03
N ASP A 75 2.87 -7.83 10.76
CA ASP A 75 2.57 -6.96 9.62
C ASP A 75 2.95 -5.49 9.90
N GLY A 76 3.34 -4.78 8.85
CA GLY A 76 3.65 -3.34 8.92
C GLY A 76 5.01 -2.96 9.52
N ASP A 77 5.91 -3.92 9.75
CA ASP A 77 7.29 -3.66 10.14
C ASP A 77 8.16 -3.22 8.95
N LEU A 78 9.08 -2.28 9.17
CA LEU A 78 9.94 -1.73 8.11
C LEU A 78 11.09 -2.68 7.70
N ASP A 79 11.21 -3.86 8.32
CA ASP A 79 12.33 -4.80 8.15
C ASP A 79 12.72 -5.05 6.70
N GLY A 80 11.78 -5.43 5.84
CA GLY A 80 12.05 -5.68 4.43
C GLY A 80 12.57 -4.44 3.69
N LEU A 81 11.96 -3.28 3.95
CA LEU A 81 12.40 -1.99 3.40
C LEU A 81 13.80 -1.62 3.89
N LEU A 82 14.07 -1.72 5.19
CA LEU A 82 15.36 -1.36 5.76
C LEU A 82 16.47 -2.30 5.26
N LYS A 83 16.20 -3.61 5.13
CA LYS A 83 17.15 -4.56 4.51
C LYS A 83 17.43 -4.25 3.05
N ALA A 84 16.41 -3.88 2.28
CA ALA A 84 16.58 -3.46 0.89
C ALA A 84 17.42 -2.18 0.78
N ILE A 85 17.21 -1.20 1.69
CA ILE A 85 18.03 0.02 1.77
C ILE A 85 19.48 -0.34 2.12
N ILE A 86 19.72 -1.17 3.15
CA ILE A 86 21.08 -1.60 3.52
C ILE A 86 21.79 -2.24 2.34
N ALA A 87 21.13 -3.13 1.60
CA ALA A 87 21.72 -3.79 0.44
C ALA A 87 22.06 -2.79 -0.68
N TYR A 88 21.16 -1.84 -0.96
CA TYR A 88 21.42 -0.78 -1.92
C TYR A 88 22.61 0.08 -1.49
N GLU A 89 22.63 0.54 -0.25
CA GLU A 89 23.67 1.42 0.27
C GLU A 89 25.03 0.72 0.37
N LYS A 90 25.06 -0.58 0.69
CA LYS A 90 26.28 -1.41 0.64
C LYS A 90 26.85 -1.50 -0.77
N LYS A 91 25.99 -1.68 -1.79
CA LYS A 91 26.40 -1.75 -3.19
C LYS A 91 27.10 -0.47 -3.66
N TYR A 92 26.63 0.69 -3.22
CA TYR A 92 27.19 1.99 -3.60
C TYR A 92 28.11 2.62 -2.55
N ASN A 93 28.31 1.94 -1.42
CA ASN A 93 29.02 2.42 -0.24
C ASN A 93 28.62 3.85 0.18
N ALA A 94 27.34 4.17 0.10
CA ALA A 94 26.82 5.51 0.35
C ALA A 94 25.34 5.48 0.71
N VAL A 95 24.92 6.43 1.54
CA VAL A 95 23.50 6.71 1.82
C VAL A 95 22.78 7.13 0.54
N ILE A 96 21.55 6.67 0.33
CA ILE A 96 20.74 7.07 -0.82
C ILE A 96 20.58 8.59 -0.82
N PRO A 97 21.09 9.32 -1.84
CA PRO A 97 21.16 10.77 -1.77
C PRO A 97 19.78 11.39 -2.01
N LYS A 98 19.56 12.54 -1.36
CA LYS A 98 18.39 13.42 -1.58
C LYS A 98 17.06 12.69 -1.29
N ILE A 99 16.92 12.13 -0.10
CA ILE A 99 15.67 11.55 0.40
C ILE A 99 15.34 12.21 1.73
N ASP A 100 14.13 12.72 1.88
CA ASP A 100 13.64 13.37 3.09
C ASP A 100 12.82 12.39 3.93
N ILE A 101 11.94 11.59 3.29
CA ILE A 101 10.98 10.71 3.97
C ILE A 101 11.13 9.26 3.50
N ILE A 102 11.12 8.30 4.41
CA ILE A 102 11.18 6.86 4.13
C ILE A 102 9.98 6.17 4.81
N THR A 103 9.14 5.49 4.04
CA THR A 103 7.91 4.87 4.57
C THR A 103 7.27 3.88 3.60
N PHE A 104 6.16 3.25 4.02
CA PHE A 104 5.29 2.48 3.14
C PHE A 104 4.34 3.36 2.33
N ARG A 105 4.17 3.02 1.05
CA ARG A 105 3.17 3.56 0.12
C ARG A 105 1.77 3.56 0.72
N GLY A 106 1.41 2.53 1.49
CA GLY A 106 0.10 2.41 2.15
C GLY A 106 -0.21 3.55 3.12
N LEU A 107 0.79 4.08 3.84
CA LEU A 107 0.60 5.20 4.77
C LEU A 107 0.39 6.51 4.01
N MET A 108 1.14 6.72 2.94
CA MET A 108 0.97 7.88 2.07
C MET A 108 -0.39 7.87 1.36
N ARG A 109 -0.90 6.69 0.97
CA ARG A 109 -2.25 6.54 0.44
C ARG A 109 -3.30 7.01 1.46
N LYS A 110 -3.16 6.65 2.74
CA LYS A 110 -4.07 7.11 3.79
C LYS A 110 -4.09 8.65 3.88
N ILE A 111 -2.93 9.31 3.83
CA ILE A 111 -2.83 10.78 3.82
C ILE A 111 -3.46 11.39 2.55
N LEU A 112 -3.07 10.89 1.37
CA LEU A 112 -3.53 11.38 0.06
C LEU A 112 -5.06 11.30 -0.06
N THR A 113 -5.66 10.26 0.49
CA THR A 113 -7.09 10.01 0.34
C THR A 113 -7.97 10.71 1.39
N ILE A 114 -7.41 11.43 2.38
CA ILE A 114 -8.17 12.12 3.44
C ILE A 114 -9.37 12.94 2.91
N PRO A 115 -9.25 13.76 1.84
CA PRO A 115 -10.36 14.63 1.41
C PRO A 115 -11.63 13.88 1.01
N TYR A 116 -11.51 12.62 0.60
CA TYR A 116 -12.62 11.77 0.12
C TYR A 116 -12.69 10.43 0.86
N GLY A 117 -11.86 10.26 1.89
CA GLY A 117 -11.68 9.05 2.65
C GLY A 117 -12.33 9.12 4.01
N ASN A 118 -12.39 7.97 4.67
CA ASN A 118 -12.99 7.82 5.99
C ASN A 118 -12.13 7.02 6.98
N GLU A 119 -10.84 6.88 6.67
CA GLU A 119 -9.91 6.07 7.44
C GLU A 119 -9.15 6.95 8.43
N SER A 120 -9.42 6.78 9.73
CA SER A 120 -8.58 7.33 10.79
C SER A 120 -7.24 6.58 10.86
N PHE A 121 -6.18 7.25 11.28
CA PHE A 121 -4.87 6.63 11.46
C PHE A 121 -4.01 7.36 12.48
N ASP A 122 -2.99 6.64 12.95
CA ASP A 122 -1.96 7.12 13.86
C ASP A 122 -0.61 6.57 13.38
N PHE A 123 0.32 7.47 13.05
CA PHE A 123 1.67 7.11 12.60
C PHE A 123 2.72 7.65 13.56
N ASN A 124 3.75 6.84 13.83
CA ASN A 124 4.95 7.27 14.53
C ASN A 124 6.01 7.72 13.50
N LEU A 125 6.64 8.84 13.80
CA LEU A 125 7.59 9.55 12.97
C LEU A 125 8.90 9.70 13.74
N LEU A 126 9.98 9.12 13.25
CA LEU A 126 11.30 9.14 13.87
C LEU A 126 12.33 9.73 12.90
N CYS A 127 13.11 10.70 13.37
CA CYS A 127 14.24 11.23 12.60
C CYS A 127 15.49 10.41 12.88
N PHE A 128 16.22 10.06 11.82
CA PHE A 128 17.52 9.43 11.91
C PHE A 128 18.32 9.74 10.65
N ASP A 129 19.56 10.20 10.80
CA ASP A 129 20.45 10.54 9.71
C ASP A 129 19.88 11.59 8.74
N ASN A 130 19.25 12.62 9.31
CA ASN A 130 18.55 13.69 8.61
C ASN A 130 17.38 13.21 7.72
N GLN A 131 16.87 12.01 7.95
CA GLN A 131 15.74 11.41 7.24
C GLN A 131 14.59 11.10 8.21
N LEU A 132 13.36 11.25 7.73
CA LEU A 132 12.15 10.99 8.49
C LEU A 132 11.58 9.61 8.15
N PHE A 133 11.58 8.70 9.12
CA PHE A 133 10.99 7.37 9.00
C PHE A 133 9.58 7.38 9.55
N ILE A 134 8.62 6.86 8.78
CA ILE A 134 7.20 6.86 9.17
C ILE A 134 6.67 5.44 9.19
N LYS A 135 6.08 5.04 10.32
CA LYS A 135 5.47 3.72 10.54
C LYS A 135 4.09 3.86 11.18
N SER A 136 3.19 2.92 10.90
CA SER A 136 1.90 2.79 11.60
C SER A 136 2.11 2.52 13.10
N ASP A 137 1.28 3.12 13.96
CA ASP A 137 1.24 2.78 15.38
C ASP A 137 0.39 1.52 15.60
N LYS A 138 1.07 0.38 15.80
CA LYS A 138 0.43 -0.94 15.92
C LYS A 138 -0.61 -0.99 17.05
N GLU A 139 -0.33 -0.37 18.20
CA GLU A 139 -1.24 -0.34 19.34
C GLU A 139 -2.56 0.38 19.00
N SER A 140 -2.47 1.55 18.37
CA SER A 140 -3.66 2.29 17.94
C SER A 140 -4.42 1.59 16.81
N ASP A 141 -3.71 0.95 15.87
CA ASP A 141 -4.32 0.14 14.81
C ASP A 141 -5.09 -1.06 15.39
N MET A 142 -4.50 -1.81 16.32
CA MET A 142 -5.18 -2.91 17.02
C MET A 142 -6.43 -2.44 17.78
N LYS A 143 -6.32 -1.36 18.55
CA LYS A 143 -7.47 -0.77 19.28
C LYS A 143 -8.60 -0.36 18.33
N ARG A 144 -8.28 0.26 17.18
CA ARG A 144 -9.28 0.63 16.16
C ARG A 144 -9.94 -0.61 15.55
N ASN A 145 -9.16 -1.63 15.19
CA ASN A 145 -9.68 -2.87 14.61
C ASN A 145 -10.63 -3.59 15.59
N GLU A 146 -10.27 -3.70 16.87
CA GLU A 146 -11.15 -4.27 17.90
C GLU A 146 -12.46 -3.50 18.06
N LEU A 147 -12.40 -2.16 18.05
CA LEU A 147 -13.58 -1.31 18.14
C LEU A 147 -14.49 -1.47 16.92
N GLU A 148 -13.92 -1.56 15.73
CA GLU A 148 -14.66 -1.83 14.49
C GLU A 148 -15.30 -3.22 14.50
N GLN A 149 -14.59 -4.25 14.93
CA GLN A 149 -15.13 -5.61 15.10
C GLN A 149 -16.30 -5.61 16.11
N LYS A 150 -16.16 -4.93 17.25
CA LYS A 150 -17.24 -4.77 18.24
C LYS A 150 -18.45 -4.03 17.65
N ARG A 151 -18.24 -2.96 16.88
CA ARG A 151 -19.31 -2.21 16.19
C ARG A 151 -20.00 -3.10 15.14
N MET A 152 -19.24 -3.88 14.38
CA MET A 152 -19.75 -4.81 13.37
C MET A 152 -20.58 -5.92 14.02
N GLN A 153 -20.07 -6.56 15.09
CA GLN A 153 -20.79 -7.61 15.79
C GLN A 153 -22.12 -7.11 16.38
N LYS A 154 -22.16 -5.88 16.91
CA LYS A 154 -23.42 -5.26 17.38
C LYS A 154 -24.44 -5.05 16.26
N ARG A 155 -24.02 -4.69 15.04
CA ARG A 155 -24.91 -4.58 13.87
C ARG A 155 -25.40 -5.94 13.40
N ILE A 156 -24.52 -6.93 13.41
CA ILE A 156 -24.77 -8.32 13.00
C ILE A 156 -25.72 -9.06 13.95
N ASN A 157 -25.63 -8.83 15.27
CA ASN A 157 -26.53 -9.45 16.24
C ASN A 157 -28.00 -9.01 16.07
N LYS A 158 -28.26 -7.90 15.35
CA LYS A 158 -29.62 -7.49 14.94
C LYS A 158 -30.12 -8.20 13.67
N SER A 159 -29.29 -8.99 12.98
CA SER A 159 -29.62 -9.67 11.72
C SER A 159 -28.82 -10.99 11.56
N HIS A 160 -29.39 -12.13 12.00
CA HIS A 160 -28.94 -13.52 11.74
C HIS A 160 -27.39 -13.73 11.73
N GLY A 161 -26.78 -13.61 12.91
CA GLY A 161 -25.38 -13.20 13.06
C GLY A 161 -24.22 -14.13 12.69
N LYS A 162 -24.44 -15.39 12.30
CA LYS A 162 -23.31 -16.33 11.99
C LYS A 162 -22.96 -16.40 10.49
N LYS A 163 -23.87 -16.02 9.59
CA LYS A 163 -23.63 -16.04 8.13
C LYS A 163 -22.81 -14.84 7.64
N ILE A 164 -22.87 -13.70 8.34
CA ILE A 164 -22.28 -12.43 7.86
C ILE A 164 -20.77 -12.35 8.12
N SER A 165 -20.24 -12.84 9.26
CA SER A 165 -18.78 -12.78 9.53
C SER A 165 -17.97 -13.68 8.59
N ASN A 166 -18.51 -14.86 8.25
CA ASN A 166 -17.90 -15.77 7.27
C ASN A 166 -17.88 -15.11 5.87
N LEU A 167 -18.89 -14.31 5.53
CA LEU A 167 -18.94 -13.61 4.24
C LEU A 167 -17.89 -12.49 4.13
N SER A 168 -17.65 -11.72 5.20
CA SER A 168 -16.59 -10.69 5.18
C SER A 168 -15.20 -11.28 5.02
N GLU A 169 -14.90 -12.39 5.69
CA GLU A 169 -13.62 -13.07 5.51
C GLU A 169 -13.46 -13.68 4.12
N LYS A 170 -14.54 -14.21 3.55
CA LYS A 170 -14.56 -14.68 2.16
C LYS A 170 -14.35 -13.54 1.16
N PHE A 171 -14.80 -12.31 1.44
CA PHE A 171 -14.49 -11.17 0.59
C PHE A 171 -12.99 -10.83 0.60
N VAL A 172 -12.34 -10.88 1.76
CA VAL A 172 -10.88 -10.70 1.86
C VAL A 172 -10.17 -11.81 1.08
N TYR A 173 -10.54 -13.06 1.33
CA TYR A 173 -9.99 -14.21 0.61
C TYR A 173 -10.16 -14.11 -0.91
N SER A 174 -11.30 -13.59 -1.38
CA SER A 174 -11.57 -13.47 -2.82
C SER A 174 -10.56 -12.59 -3.55
N GLY A 175 -9.92 -11.63 -2.87
CA GLY A 175 -8.79 -10.86 -3.42
C GLY A 175 -7.59 -11.75 -3.67
N TYR A 176 -7.07 -12.41 -2.64
CA TYR A 176 -5.93 -13.32 -2.75
C TYR A 176 -6.19 -14.50 -3.70
N LYS A 177 -7.43 -15.00 -3.75
CA LYS A 177 -7.82 -16.04 -4.72
C LYS A 177 -7.79 -15.50 -6.14
N PHE A 178 -8.26 -14.26 -6.37
CA PHE A 178 -8.19 -13.63 -7.67
C PHE A 178 -6.74 -13.46 -8.14
N GLU A 179 -5.86 -12.95 -7.28
CA GLU A 179 -4.42 -12.89 -7.55
C GLU A 179 -3.87 -14.27 -7.92
N THR A 180 -4.12 -15.29 -7.10
CA THR A 180 -3.67 -16.67 -7.33
C THR A 180 -4.11 -17.25 -8.68
N LEU A 181 -5.31 -16.92 -9.15
CA LEU A 181 -5.86 -17.47 -10.38
C LEU A 181 -5.42 -16.70 -11.63
N THR A 182 -5.18 -15.41 -11.48
CA THR A 182 -4.85 -14.49 -12.57
C THR A 182 -3.36 -14.28 -12.76
N THR A 183 -2.51 -14.98 -12.00
CA THR A 183 -1.04 -14.87 -12.13
C THR A 183 -0.33 -16.22 -12.24
N LEU A 184 0.86 -16.19 -12.82
CA LEU A 184 1.82 -17.28 -12.91
C LEU A 184 3.05 -16.92 -12.06
N ASN A 185 3.73 -17.92 -11.51
CA ASN A 185 4.97 -17.69 -10.75
C ASN A 185 6.18 -17.33 -11.65
N LYS A 186 6.04 -17.37 -12.98
CA LYS A 186 7.09 -17.09 -13.97
C LYS A 186 6.43 -16.65 -15.28
N PRO A 187 7.17 -16.04 -16.23
CA PRO A 187 6.64 -15.67 -17.53
C PRO A 187 5.98 -16.86 -18.23
N TRP A 188 4.92 -16.59 -19.00
CA TRP A 188 4.15 -17.63 -19.71
C TRP A 188 5.03 -18.61 -20.49
N SER A 189 6.06 -18.11 -21.18
CA SER A 189 6.99 -18.91 -21.99
C SER A 189 7.81 -19.93 -21.19
N LYS A 190 7.89 -19.77 -19.86
CA LYS A 190 8.61 -20.67 -18.95
C LYS A 190 7.67 -21.58 -18.17
N CYS A 191 6.35 -21.44 -18.33
CA CYS A 191 5.35 -22.27 -17.67
C CYS A 191 5.01 -23.52 -18.49
N SER A 192 4.88 -24.66 -17.80
CA SER A 192 4.26 -25.85 -18.37
C SER A 192 2.74 -25.70 -18.40
N ARG A 193 2.08 -26.45 -19.28
CA ARG A 193 0.61 -26.48 -19.34
C ARG A 193 -0.01 -26.89 -18.00
N ASP A 194 0.60 -27.86 -17.34
CA ASP A 194 0.20 -28.36 -16.03
C ASP A 194 0.24 -27.27 -14.95
N GLU A 195 1.30 -26.46 -14.91
CA GLU A 195 1.40 -25.33 -13.97
C GLU A 195 0.28 -24.32 -14.20
N ILE A 196 -0.07 -24.08 -15.47
CA ILE A 196 -1.13 -23.15 -15.85
C ILE A 196 -2.50 -23.68 -15.42
N GLU A 197 -2.84 -24.91 -15.80
CA GLU A 197 -4.18 -25.47 -15.59
C GLU A 197 -4.45 -25.84 -14.12
N LYS A 198 -3.40 -26.18 -13.35
CA LYS A 198 -3.55 -26.56 -11.93
C LYS A 198 -3.65 -25.37 -10.97
N ARG A 199 -3.54 -24.12 -11.43
CA ARG A 199 -3.68 -22.91 -10.57
C ARG A 199 -4.95 -22.90 -9.72
N TYR A 200 -6.05 -23.42 -10.26
CA TYR A 200 -7.32 -23.54 -9.54
C TYR A 200 -7.24 -24.33 -8.23
N LYS A 201 -6.31 -25.28 -8.16
CA LYS A 201 -6.06 -26.16 -7.01
C LYS A 201 -4.96 -25.63 -6.08
N LYS A 202 -4.24 -24.56 -6.46
CA LYS A 202 -3.16 -23.97 -5.64
C LYS A 202 -3.75 -23.46 -4.33
N GLU A 203 -3.06 -23.75 -3.23
CA GLU A 203 -3.39 -23.18 -1.93
C GLU A 203 -3.11 -21.68 -1.95
N VAL A 204 -4.06 -20.90 -1.42
CA VAL A 204 -3.95 -19.45 -1.34
C VAL A 204 -3.30 -19.08 -0.02
N ASN A 205 -2.42 -18.09 -0.06
CA ASN A 205 -1.84 -17.45 1.12
C ASN A 205 -1.72 -15.93 0.89
N ASN A 206 -1.59 -15.16 1.97
CA ASN A 206 -1.26 -13.74 1.92
C ASN A 206 0.07 -13.44 2.64
N ILE A 207 0.95 -14.45 2.67
CA ILE A 207 2.24 -14.40 3.35
C ILE A 207 3.30 -14.01 2.34
N GLU A 208 3.33 -14.70 1.19
CA GLU A 208 4.24 -14.40 0.09
C GLU A 208 3.93 -13.03 -0.50
N GLN A 209 4.97 -12.19 -0.64
CA GLN A 209 4.82 -10.85 -1.19
C GLN A 209 6.04 -10.46 -2.01
N TYR A 210 5.83 -9.66 -3.04
CA TYR A 210 6.89 -8.96 -3.75
C TYR A 210 6.69 -7.45 -3.58
N ALA A 211 7.75 -6.76 -3.18
CA ALA A 211 7.70 -5.33 -2.91
C ALA A 211 8.82 -4.59 -3.63
N VAL A 212 8.52 -3.37 -4.04
CA VAL A 212 9.46 -2.44 -4.67
C VAL A 212 9.69 -1.22 -3.80
N VAL A 213 10.90 -0.71 -3.86
CA VAL A 213 11.36 0.49 -3.17
C VAL A 213 11.54 1.58 -4.22
N VAL A 214 10.69 2.59 -4.15
CA VAL A 214 10.53 3.59 -5.20
C VAL A 214 10.94 4.96 -4.71
N LYS A 215 11.88 5.59 -5.44
CA LYS A 215 12.24 6.99 -5.25
C LYS A 215 11.24 7.86 -6.01
N THR A 216 10.59 8.76 -5.28
CA THR A 216 9.57 9.68 -5.81
C THR A 216 9.59 11.00 -5.01
N GLY A 217 8.58 11.85 -5.17
CA GLY A 217 8.42 13.05 -4.37
C GLY A 217 7.27 13.94 -4.81
N ILE A 218 6.91 14.87 -3.94
CA ILE A 218 5.91 15.90 -4.21
C ILE A 218 6.42 17.26 -3.72
N GLY A 219 6.29 18.26 -4.59
CA GLY A 219 6.88 19.57 -4.38
C GLY A 219 8.40 19.48 -4.21
N LYS A 220 8.88 20.02 -3.08
CA LYS A 220 10.31 19.98 -2.72
C LYS A 220 10.73 18.67 -2.03
N ASN A 221 9.79 17.97 -1.41
CA ASN A 221 10.05 16.78 -0.62
C ASN A 221 10.27 15.55 -1.49
N LYS A 222 11.36 14.82 -1.23
CA LYS A 222 11.73 13.57 -1.89
C LYS A 222 11.52 12.41 -0.95
N MET A 223 11.00 11.31 -1.47
CA MET A 223 10.52 10.21 -0.66
C MET A 223 11.04 8.88 -1.21
N LEU A 224 11.23 7.95 -0.29
CA LEU A 224 11.39 6.54 -0.60
C LEU A 224 10.14 5.81 -0.11
N LEU A 225 9.35 5.31 -1.06
CA LEU A 225 8.11 4.59 -0.77
C LEU A 225 8.30 3.12 -1.07
N CYS A 226 8.06 2.27 -0.07
CA CYS A 226 7.95 0.83 -0.27
C CYS A 226 6.51 0.43 -0.56
N GLY A 227 6.27 -0.33 -1.61
CA GLY A 227 4.94 -0.82 -1.96
C GLY A 227 4.98 -2.25 -2.45
N GLU A 228 4.05 -3.07 -1.96
CA GLU A 228 3.72 -4.35 -2.57
C GLU A 228 3.24 -4.15 -4.01
N VAL A 229 3.65 -5.06 -4.89
CA VAL A 229 3.27 -5.14 -6.30
C VAL A 229 2.70 -6.53 -6.55
N ASP A 230 1.48 -6.57 -7.10
CA ASP A 230 0.75 -7.83 -7.25
C ASP A 230 1.37 -8.72 -8.35
N CYS A 231 1.64 -8.15 -9.54
CA CYS A 231 2.34 -8.86 -10.62
C CYS A 231 2.90 -7.93 -11.71
N VAL A 232 3.66 -8.54 -12.62
CA VAL A 232 4.09 -7.98 -13.91
C VAL A 232 3.01 -8.29 -14.96
N PHE A 233 2.65 -7.32 -15.79
CA PHE A 233 1.68 -7.51 -16.87
C PHE A 233 2.25 -8.35 -18.02
N ASP A 234 3.50 -8.11 -18.40
CA ASP A 234 4.18 -8.68 -19.56
C ASP A 234 5.57 -9.25 -19.19
N TYR A 235 6.57 -8.39 -19.00
CA TYR A 235 7.95 -8.78 -18.64
C TYR A 235 8.56 -7.78 -17.67
N LYS A 236 9.52 -8.23 -16.85
CA LYS A 236 10.36 -7.33 -16.06
C LYS A 236 11.68 -7.11 -16.81
N PRO A 237 12.06 -5.87 -17.15
CA PRO A 237 13.35 -5.60 -17.79
C PRO A 237 14.51 -6.07 -16.93
N GLN A 238 15.69 -6.27 -17.53
CA GLN A 238 16.89 -6.57 -16.75
C GLN A 238 17.36 -5.31 -16.03
N ALA A 239 18.03 -5.46 -14.89
CA ALA A 239 18.48 -4.33 -14.08
C ALA A 239 19.43 -3.38 -14.83
N SER A 240 20.14 -3.87 -15.87
CA SER A 240 20.98 -3.05 -16.76
C SER A 240 20.18 -2.05 -17.59
N ASP A 241 18.90 -2.33 -17.82
CA ASP A 241 18.08 -1.62 -18.80
C ASP A 241 17.11 -0.64 -18.14
N PHE A 242 17.09 -0.55 -16.80
CA PHE A 242 16.13 0.24 -16.02
C PHE A 242 16.12 1.75 -16.33
N ASP A 243 17.17 2.28 -16.95
CA ASP A 243 17.23 3.68 -17.37
C ASP A 243 16.48 3.92 -18.69
N GLU A 244 16.41 2.92 -19.57
CA GLU A 244 15.71 2.98 -20.86
C GLU A 244 14.30 2.37 -20.75
N ASP A 245 14.16 1.31 -19.96
CA ASP A 245 12.95 0.54 -19.75
C ASP A 245 12.64 0.42 -18.25
N ASN A 246 11.79 1.31 -17.75
CA ASN A 246 11.49 1.42 -16.33
C ASN A 246 10.61 0.24 -15.87
N PRO A 247 11.05 -0.63 -14.95
CA PRO A 247 10.27 -1.79 -14.51
C PRO A 247 8.89 -1.42 -13.96
N LEU A 248 8.72 -0.21 -13.41
CA LEU A 248 7.43 0.26 -12.89
C LEU A 248 6.33 0.30 -13.97
N THR A 249 6.67 0.53 -15.24
CA THR A 249 5.68 0.60 -16.34
C THR A 249 5.08 -0.77 -16.70
N HIS A 250 5.70 -1.84 -16.22
CA HIS A 250 5.30 -3.22 -16.46
C HIS A 250 4.44 -3.80 -15.35
N TYR A 251 4.38 -3.17 -14.17
CA TYR A 251 3.60 -3.67 -13.06
C TYR A 251 2.10 -3.40 -13.19
N VAL A 252 1.31 -4.20 -12.48
CA VAL A 252 -0.14 -4.07 -12.40
C VAL A 252 -0.61 -4.34 -10.97
N GLU A 253 -1.64 -3.59 -10.56
CA GLU A 253 -2.35 -3.79 -9.30
C GLU A 253 -3.66 -4.55 -9.59
N LEU A 254 -3.90 -5.64 -8.86
CA LEU A 254 -5.07 -6.49 -8.95
C LEU A 254 -6.06 -6.15 -7.83
N LYS A 255 -7.34 -6.07 -8.19
CA LYS A 255 -8.43 -5.77 -7.25
C LYS A 255 -9.65 -6.59 -7.58
N THR A 256 -10.53 -6.77 -6.59
CA THR A 256 -11.86 -7.33 -6.81
C THR A 256 -12.96 -6.38 -6.37
N SER A 257 -14.10 -6.41 -7.05
CA SER A 257 -15.29 -5.66 -6.64
C SER A 257 -16.57 -6.43 -6.93
N LYS A 258 -17.67 -6.03 -6.30
CA LYS A 258 -19.00 -6.50 -6.67
C LYS A 258 -19.36 -5.95 -8.05
N THR A 259 -20.10 -6.71 -8.85
CA THR A 259 -20.70 -6.22 -10.10
C THR A 259 -21.52 -4.95 -9.88
N ILE A 260 -21.47 -4.04 -10.85
CA ILE A 260 -22.14 -2.74 -10.78
C ILE A 260 -23.50 -2.85 -11.46
N ASN A 261 -24.56 -2.98 -10.66
CA ASN A 261 -25.93 -3.16 -11.15
C ASN A 261 -26.84 -1.98 -10.79
N ASP A 262 -26.35 -1.04 -9.99
CA ASP A 262 -27.11 0.13 -9.51
C ASP A 262 -26.16 1.30 -9.17
N ILE A 263 -26.74 2.47 -8.92
CA ILE A 263 -26.02 3.72 -8.61
C ILE A 263 -25.22 3.61 -7.30
N SER A 264 -25.71 2.87 -6.31
CA SER A 264 -25.02 2.69 -5.03
C SER A 264 -23.75 1.85 -5.18
N ALA A 265 -23.84 0.75 -5.95
CA ALA A 265 -22.71 -0.09 -6.32
C ALA A 265 -21.70 0.69 -7.15
N TYR A 266 -22.15 1.52 -8.09
CA TYR A 266 -21.31 2.41 -8.88
C TYR A 266 -20.54 3.41 -8.00
N ASN A 267 -21.22 4.10 -7.08
CA ASN A 267 -20.60 5.02 -6.14
C ASN A 267 -19.61 4.35 -5.19
N THR A 268 -19.90 3.11 -4.78
CA THR A 268 -18.97 2.29 -4.00
C THR A 268 -17.73 1.95 -4.81
N PHE A 269 -17.91 1.56 -6.08
CA PHE A 269 -16.80 1.28 -6.99
C PHE A 269 -15.95 2.51 -7.25
N ARG A 270 -16.54 3.69 -7.50
CA ARG A 270 -15.81 4.95 -7.68
C ARG A 270 -14.87 5.24 -6.51
N LYS A 271 -15.34 5.07 -5.27
CA LYS A 271 -14.50 5.24 -4.07
C LYS A 271 -13.38 4.21 -3.98
N LYS A 272 -13.62 2.97 -4.40
CA LYS A 272 -12.57 1.94 -4.48
C LYS A 272 -11.55 2.25 -5.56
N LEU A 273 -12.00 2.64 -6.75
CA LEU A 273 -11.15 3.00 -7.88
C LEU A 273 -10.28 4.22 -7.54
N PHE A 274 -10.81 5.23 -6.84
CA PHE A 274 -10.01 6.33 -6.30
C PHE A 274 -8.91 5.87 -5.34
N LYS A 275 -9.20 4.93 -4.43
CA LYS A 275 -8.18 4.37 -3.53
C LYS A 275 -7.12 3.57 -4.29
N ALA A 276 -7.53 2.75 -5.26
CA ALA A 276 -6.62 2.00 -6.12
C ALA A 276 -5.75 2.92 -6.98
N TRP A 277 -6.32 4.00 -7.52
CA TRP A 277 -5.57 5.05 -8.20
C TRP A 277 -4.54 5.68 -7.27
N ALA A 278 -4.92 6.06 -6.05
CA ALA A 278 -4.00 6.66 -5.09
C ALA A 278 -2.85 5.71 -4.75
N GLN A 279 -3.13 4.40 -4.63
CA GLN A 279 -2.12 3.36 -4.45
C GLN A 279 -1.13 3.34 -5.62
N CYS A 280 -1.63 3.27 -6.86
CA CYS A 280 -0.82 3.11 -8.05
C CYS A 280 -0.04 4.39 -8.42
N PHE A 281 -0.70 5.54 -8.32
CA PHE A 281 -0.13 6.86 -8.59
C PHE A 281 1.11 7.15 -7.74
N LEU A 282 1.08 6.82 -6.44
CA LEU A 282 2.18 7.11 -5.51
C LEU A 282 3.50 6.42 -5.88
N ILE A 283 3.45 5.26 -6.55
CA ILE A 283 4.63 4.47 -6.93
C ILE A 283 4.75 4.23 -8.43
N GLY A 284 3.91 4.85 -9.25
CA GLY A 284 4.04 4.82 -10.70
C GLY A 284 3.55 3.53 -11.38
N ILE A 285 2.64 2.77 -10.77
CA ILE A 285 2.02 1.61 -11.42
C ILE A 285 0.98 2.10 -12.44
N PRO A 286 1.07 1.75 -13.73
CA PRO A 286 0.20 2.31 -14.77
C PRO A 286 -1.12 1.56 -14.98
N LYS A 287 -1.27 0.35 -14.43
CA LYS A 287 -2.40 -0.54 -14.72
C LYS A 287 -3.08 -1.03 -13.44
N ILE A 288 -4.40 -1.04 -13.46
CA ILE A 288 -5.24 -1.60 -12.40
C ILE A 288 -6.21 -2.58 -13.04
N ILE A 289 -6.21 -3.85 -12.63
CA ILE A 289 -7.14 -4.85 -13.15
C ILE A 289 -8.15 -5.21 -12.06
N TYR A 290 -9.43 -5.02 -12.37
CA TYR A 290 -10.54 -5.39 -11.50
C TYR A 290 -11.21 -6.66 -11.97
N GLY A 291 -11.30 -7.66 -11.08
CA GLY A 291 -12.24 -8.76 -11.19
C GLY A 291 -13.59 -8.39 -10.57
N PHE A 292 -14.64 -8.31 -11.38
CA PHE A 292 -16.01 -8.08 -10.92
C PHE A 292 -16.70 -9.41 -10.63
N ARG A 293 -17.20 -9.57 -9.41
CA ARG A 293 -17.85 -10.80 -8.93
C ARG A 293 -19.27 -10.57 -8.45
N ASP A 294 -20.10 -11.60 -8.54
CA ASP A 294 -21.44 -11.60 -7.97
C ASP A 294 -21.44 -11.81 -6.44
N ASP A 295 -22.63 -11.89 -5.85
CA ASP A 295 -22.81 -12.12 -4.40
C ASP A 295 -22.44 -13.56 -3.97
N GLN A 296 -22.34 -14.49 -4.92
CA GLN A 296 -21.87 -15.86 -4.74
C GLN A 296 -20.35 -15.98 -4.94
N LEU A 297 -19.65 -14.86 -5.11
CA LEU A 297 -18.20 -14.78 -5.34
C LEU A 297 -17.74 -15.43 -6.65
N LYS A 298 -18.65 -15.56 -7.62
CA LYS A 298 -18.29 -15.98 -8.98
C LYS A 298 -17.83 -14.77 -9.77
N LEU A 299 -16.66 -14.86 -10.38
CA LEU A 299 -16.12 -13.86 -11.29
C LEU A 299 -17.01 -13.76 -12.53
N LYS A 300 -17.39 -12.54 -12.93
CA LYS A 300 -18.29 -12.21 -14.04
C LYS A 300 -17.64 -11.39 -15.14
N ALA A 301 -16.68 -10.56 -14.78
CA ALA A 301 -15.93 -9.75 -15.73
C ALA A 301 -14.55 -9.44 -15.16
N VAL A 302 -13.61 -9.18 -16.04
CA VAL A 302 -12.30 -8.61 -15.71
C VAL A 302 -12.11 -7.38 -16.58
N GLU A 303 -11.74 -6.27 -15.97
CA GLU A 303 -11.55 -5.00 -16.68
C GLU A 303 -10.24 -4.35 -16.25
N MET A 304 -9.50 -3.83 -17.22
CA MET A 304 -8.26 -3.11 -16.99
C MET A 304 -8.49 -1.60 -17.12
N PHE A 305 -8.05 -0.86 -16.12
CA PHE A 305 -8.03 0.59 -16.09
C PHE A 305 -6.57 1.07 -16.16
N LYS A 306 -6.31 2.09 -16.98
CA LYS A 306 -5.05 2.82 -16.90
C LYS A 306 -5.11 3.80 -15.73
N THR A 307 -4.07 3.85 -14.92
CA THR A 307 -3.99 4.75 -13.75
C THR A 307 -4.15 6.22 -14.16
N GLU A 308 -3.63 6.61 -15.33
CA GLU A 308 -3.72 7.98 -15.86
C GLU A 308 -5.15 8.39 -16.28
N ASP A 309 -6.00 7.43 -16.65
CA ASP A 309 -7.38 7.69 -17.09
C ASP A 309 -8.35 7.83 -15.91
N VAL A 310 -8.03 7.24 -14.75
CA VAL A 310 -8.91 7.23 -13.57
C VAL A 310 -9.39 8.63 -13.15
N PRO A 311 -8.55 9.68 -13.10
CA PRO A 311 -8.99 11.04 -12.77
C PRO A 311 -10.15 11.55 -13.64
N VAL A 312 -10.17 11.17 -14.92
CA VAL A 312 -11.25 11.56 -15.86
C VAL A 312 -12.48 10.70 -15.61
N LEU A 313 -12.30 9.38 -15.47
CA LEU A 313 -13.40 8.42 -15.25
C LEU A 313 -14.21 8.74 -13.98
N ILE A 314 -13.54 9.10 -12.88
CA ILE A 314 -14.24 9.35 -11.61
C ILE A 314 -14.87 10.74 -11.53
N LYS A 315 -14.43 11.70 -12.36
CA LYS A 315 -14.95 13.07 -12.42
C LYS A 315 -16.29 13.15 -13.17
N ALA A 316 -16.54 12.22 -14.09
CA ALA A 316 -17.57 12.31 -15.12
C ALA A 316 -19.01 11.97 -14.68
N ASP A 317 -19.44 12.27 -13.44
CA ASP A 317 -20.84 12.07 -13.03
C ASP A 317 -21.59 13.41 -12.84
N PRO A 318 -22.43 13.84 -13.80
CA PRO A 318 -23.21 15.07 -13.72
C PRO A 318 -24.36 15.02 -12.70
N GLN A 319 -24.75 13.84 -12.19
CA GLN A 319 -25.93 13.69 -11.35
C GLN A 319 -25.67 13.96 -9.86
N GLU A 320 -24.40 14.06 -9.43
CA GLU A 320 -24.05 14.28 -8.02
C GLU A 320 -23.49 15.69 -7.76
N ARG A 321 -24.38 16.64 -7.48
CA ARG A 321 -24.00 17.93 -6.90
C ARG A 321 -23.56 17.71 -5.44
N GLY A 322 -22.24 17.67 -5.18
CA GLY A 322 -21.68 17.83 -3.83
C GLY A 322 -20.67 16.78 -3.33
N ASN A 323 -20.45 15.67 -4.04
CA ASN A 323 -19.53 14.59 -3.63
C ASN A 323 -18.51 14.19 -4.72
N GLN A 324 -18.17 15.14 -5.60
CA GLN A 324 -17.27 14.87 -6.72
C GLN A 324 -15.82 14.63 -6.22
N ILE A 325 -15.34 13.40 -6.37
CA ILE A 325 -13.94 13.05 -6.10
C ILE A 325 -13.06 13.74 -7.14
N SER A 326 -12.05 14.48 -6.68
CA SER A 326 -11.04 15.11 -7.53
C SER A 326 -9.65 14.62 -7.15
N CYS A 327 -9.03 13.83 -8.02
CA CYS A 327 -7.64 13.41 -7.87
C CYS A 327 -6.67 14.59 -7.75
N ILE A 328 -6.91 15.67 -8.50
CA ILE A 328 -6.07 16.88 -8.46
C ILE A 328 -6.17 17.56 -7.09
N ASP A 329 -7.38 17.66 -6.55
CA ASP A 329 -7.59 18.23 -5.22
C ASP A 329 -6.91 17.40 -4.13
N ALA A 330 -7.01 16.07 -4.23
CA ALA A 330 -6.31 15.14 -3.34
C ALA A 330 -4.78 15.31 -3.40
N ILE A 331 -4.20 15.47 -4.60
CA ILE A 331 -2.75 15.71 -4.77
C ILE A 331 -2.34 17.05 -4.14
N LYS A 332 -3.14 18.11 -4.33
CA LYS A 332 -2.88 19.42 -3.72
C LYS A 332 -2.91 19.34 -2.18
N TRP A 333 -3.88 18.63 -1.62
CA TRP A 333 -3.94 18.34 -0.19
C TRP A 333 -2.69 17.57 0.26
N TYR A 334 -2.35 16.49 -0.42
CA TYR A 334 -1.21 15.64 -0.10
C TYR A 334 0.11 16.43 -0.08
N GLY A 335 0.35 17.26 -1.10
CA GLY A 335 1.54 18.10 -1.15
C GLY A 335 1.62 19.08 0.03
N ALA A 336 0.50 19.71 0.39
CA ALA A 336 0.45 20.63 1.53
C ALA A 336 0.68 19.91 2.86
N ALA A 337 0.09 18.72 3.03
CA ALA A 337 0.25 17.92 4.24
C ALA A 337 1.69 17.44 4.41
N ILE A 338 2.34 16.94 3.35
CA ILE A 338 3.73 16.49 3.39
C ILE A 338 4.69 17.66 3.69
N GLU A 339 4.49 18.80 3.05
CA GLU A 339 5.29 19.99 3.33
C GLU A 339 5.12 20.48 4.78
N TRP A 340 3.89 20.47 5.29
CA TRP A 340 3.59 20.84 6.67
C TRP A 340 4.22 19.88 7.69
N ILE A 341 4.16 18.57 7.46
CA ILE A 341 4.80 17.57 8.33
C ILE A 341 6.30 17.86 8.39
N TRP A 342 6.95 17.99 7.23
CA TRP A 342 8.39 18.21 7.13
C TRP A 342 8.83 19.51 7.80
N ALA A 343 8.08 20.60 7.61
CA ALA A 343 8.42 21.91 8.18
C ALA A 343 8.26 21.98 9.71
N ASN A 344 7.59 21.01 10.33
CA ASN A 344 7.25 21.05 11.75
C ASN A 344 8.06 20.09 12.63
N ILE A 345 8.99 19.34 12.04
CA ILE A 345 9.84 18.37 12.72
C ILE A 345 11.30 18.81 12.56
N ASP A 346 12.04 18.87 13.67
CA ASP A 346 13.48 19.06 13.62
C ASP A 346 14.17 17.74 13.24
N VAL A 347 14.55 17.62 11.97
CA VAL A 347 15.14 16.40 11.39
C VAL A 347 16.52 16.06 11.95
N LYS A 348 17.15 16.98 12.69
CA LYS A 348 18.43 16.74 13.37
C LYS A 348 18.23 16.08 14.75
N ASN A 349 17.01 16.12 15.29
CA ASN A 349 16.72 15.56 16.60
C ASN A 349 16.35 14.07 16.49
N GLU A 350 17.34 13.20 16.67
CA GLU A 350 17.17 11.74 16.63
C GLU A 350 16.63 11.14 17.95
N LYS A 351 16.33 11.96 18.97
CA LYS A 351 15.91 11.50 20.31
C LYS A 351 14.39 11.56 20.54
N THR A 352 13.65 12.13 19.59
CA THR A 352 12.21 12.38 19.75
C THR A 352 11.41 11.64 18.71
N VAL A 353 10.28 11.07 19.14
CA VAL A 353 9.30 10.46 18.25
C VAL A 353 8.08 11.37 18.18
N TRP A 354 7.59 11.60 16.97
CA TRP A 354 6.37 12.36 16.73
C TRP A 354 5.21 11.44 16.40
N ARG A 355 4.00 11.86 16.74
CA ARG A 355 2.74 11.20 16.39
C ARG A 355 1.96 12.07 15.42
N LEU A 356 1.75 11.55 14.22
CA LEU A 356 0.82 12.11 13.23
C LEU A 356 -0.51 11.37 13.33
N SER A 357 -1.61 12.09 13.55
CA SER A 357 -2.93 11.50 13.70
C SER A 357 -3.94 12.17 12.77
N TYR A 358 -4.77 11.36 12.12
CA TYR A 358 -6.00 11.81 11.49
C TYR A 358 -7.19 11.10 12.15
N ASN A 359 -8.14 11.88 12.63
CA ASN A 359 -9.40 11.36 13.14
C ASN A 359 -10.54 11.81 12.23
N PHE A 360 -11.19 10.82 11.60
CA PHE A 360 -12.28 11.04 10.67
C PHE A 360 -13.57 11.56 11.33
N GLU A 361 -13.84 11.17 12.57
CA GLU A 361 -15.08 11.54 13.28
C GLU A 361 -15.07 13.03 13.65
N ASN A 362 -13.94 13.56 14.14
CA ASN A 362 -13.80 14.96 14.54
C ASN A 362 -13.13 15.87 13.49
N LYS A 363 -12.71 15.30 12.34
CA LYS A 363 -12.04 16.01 11.25
C LYS A 363 -10.74 16.71 11.65
N THR A 364 -9.97 16.13 12.56
CA THR A 364 -8.68 16.69 12.98
C THR A 364 -7.49 15.96 12.35
N PHE A 365 -6.59 16.72 11.75
CA PHE A 365 -5.25 16.27 11.36
C PHE A 365 -4.23 16.98 12.25
N SER A 366 -3.46 16.23 13.02
CA SER A 366 -2.58 16.79 14.05
C SER A 366 -1.23 16.08 14.12
N LEU A 367 -0.25 16.83 14.62
CA LEU A 367 1.12 16.39 14.85
C LEU A 367 1.52 16.79 16.27
N ARG A 368 2.02 15.84 17.05
CA ARG A 368 2.49 16.10 18.41
C ARG A 368 3.76 15.31 18.70
N GLU A 369 4.65 15.89 19.50
CA GLU A 369 5.78 15.17 20.04
C GLU A 369 5.30 14.19 21.12
N LEU A 370 5.87 12.99 21.16
CA LEU A 370 5.61 12.03 22.23
C LEU A 370 6.43 12.37 23.48
N PRO A 371 5.96 12.03 24.69
CA PRO A 371 6.75 12.16 25.91
C PRO A 371 8.10 11.45 25.77
N GLU A 372 9.13 11.96 26.45
CA GLU A 372 10.51 11.44 26.39
C GLU A 372 10.60 9.95 26.71
N GLU A 373 9.88 9.50 27.75
CA GLU A 373 9.80 8.09 28.14
C GLU A 373 9.28 7.22 26.98
N LYS A 374 8.18 7.63 26.33
CA LYS A 374 7.60 6.88 25.22
C LYS A 374 8.47 6.93 23.97
N SER A 375 9.12 8.07 23.71
CA SER A 375 10.08 8.19 22.61
C SER A 375 11.25 7.24 22.81
N SER A 376 11.81 7.21 24.03
CA SER A 376 12.92 6.33 24.39
C SER A 376 12.54 4.86 24.29
N GLU A 377 11.34 4.48 24.73
CA GLU A 377 10.81 3.11 24.58
C GLU A 377 10.79 2.69 23.10
N ILE A 378 10.17 3.48 22.22
CA ILE A 378 10.04 3.18 20.79
C ILE A 378 11.43 3.06 20.12
N ILE A 379 12.35 3.96 20.46
CA ILE A 379 13.70 3.99 19.89
C ILE A 379 14.51 2.79 20.38
N ASN A 380 14.55 2.54 21.70
CA ASN A 380 15.38 1.48 22.29
C ASN A 380 14.87 0.08 21.96
N ASN A 381 13.56 -0.08 21.76
CA ASN A 381 12.94 -1.35 21.34
C ASN A 381 13.01 -1.59 19.84
N TYR A 382 13.63 -0.69 19.05
CA TYR A 382 13.74 -0.82 17.60
C TYR A 382 12.37 -0.96 16.91
N GLU A 383 11.35 -0.25 17.42
CA GLU A 383 9.99 -0.37 16.89
C GLU A 383 9.81 0.22 15.48
N ILE A 384 10.68 1.15 15.07
CA ILE A 384 10.65 1.76 13.73
C ILE A 384 11.87 1.35 12.92
N LEU A 385 13.06 1.56 13.46
CA LEU A 385 14.33 1.23 12.83
C LEU A 385 14.88 -0.06 13.42
N THR A 386 15.38 -0.97 12.60
CA THR A 386 16.06 -2.18 13.08
C THR A 386 17.47 -1.84 13.57
N LYS A 387 17.97 -2.62 14.54
CA LYS A 387 19.35 -2.51 15.03
C LYS A 387 20.38 -2.59 13.89
N GLU A 388 20.19 -3.54 12.97
CA GLU A 388 21.06 -3.73 11.80
C GLU A 388 21.16 -2.45 10.95
N PHE A 389 20.04 -1.76 10.72
CA PHE A 389 20.01 -0.53 9.95
C PHE A 389 20.72 0.63 10.65
N VAL A 390 20.48 0.78 11.95
CA VAL A 390 21.12 1.81 12.78
C VAL A 390 22.64 1.60 12.79
N ASP A 391 23.10 0.38 13.06
CA ASP A 391 24.52 0.03 13.08
C ASP A 391 25.19 0.32 11.73
N TRP A 392 24.55 -0.04 10.62
CA TRP A 392 25.03 0.21 9.26
C TRP A 392 25.21 1.71 8.97
N ARG A 393 24.20 2.54 9.26
CA ARG A 393 24.27 3.98 9.02
C ARG A 393 25.28 4.69 9.91
N LEU A 394 25.43 4.26 11.16
CA LEU A 394 26.47 4.78 12.06
C LEU A 394 27.88 4.48 11.53
N GLN A 395 28.10 3.27 11.02
CA GLN A 395 29.37 2.89 10.38
C GLN A 395 29.67 3.74 9.13
N LEU A 396 28.67 3.99 8.28
CA LEU A 396 28.84 4.88 7.12
C LEU A 396 29.20 6.30 7.55
N ARG A 397 28.49 6.84 8.55
CA ARG A 397 28.74 8.18 9.10
C ARG A 397 30.15 8.32 9.66
N SER A 398 30.64 7.30 10.38
CA SER A 398 32.01 7.31 10.92
C SER A 398 33.10 7.20 9.86
N ASN A 399 32.81 6.62 8.70
CA ASN A 399 33.77 6.51 7.60
C ASN A 399 33.84 7.80 6.73
N GLN A 400 32.88 8.71 6.89
CA GLN A 400 32.80 9.97 6.15
C GLN A 400 33.28 11.19 6.95
N ASN A 401 33.36 11.05 8.28
CA ASN A 401 34.03 11.99 9.18
C ASN A 401 35.49 11.58 9.37
#